data_AF-A0A9N9J4Q3-F1
#
_entry.id   AF-A0A9N9J4Q3-F1
#
_cell.length_a   1.000
_cell.length_b   1.000
_cell.length_c   1.000
_cell.angle_alpha   90.00
_cell.angle_beta   90.00
_cell.angle_gamma   90.00
#
_symmetry.space_group_name_H-M   'P 1'
#
loop_
_entity.id
_entity.type
_entity.pdbx_description
1 polymer ?
#
loop_
_entity_poly.entity_id
_entity_poly.type
_entity_poly.pdbx_seq_one_letter_code
_entity_poly.pdbx_strand_id
1 'polypeptide(L)'
;MNDENQSLQQEELFALTSIFGTDSFKVNNIDELEEFKSYSFKLSLENESTSTFQSSRSENSLTLQFYLPKDYPTSQPTYEITSLYCGTLKIDNKLRNEIDKRFKELFVPGDVVLFEWIEFLREFMQQKLEQQLDKKIQREIKEELIVDYKIITEEYDEQKFLDESADFSVIKSGEPLEHKKSVFIAHLASVHNVQEVQIVRNTLLSKKKIAKATHNIMAYRIVQENGVILQDNDDDGETAAGSRLLHLLQILGVKNVIVVVSRWYGGIKLGPDRFKDINNCARDLLDKYGYIQNSSNINPSASMLSNNKSERTKKDKKK
;
A
#
# COMPACT_ATOMS: atom_id res chain seq x y z
N MET A 1 -48.06 21.96 -14.51
CA MET A 1 -47.27 21.40 -13.39
C MET A 1 -46.84 19.97 -13.67
N ASN A 2 -47.72 18.97 -13.76
CA ASN A 2 -47.26 17.57 -13.94
C ASN A 2 -46.53 17.31 -15.28
N ASP A 3 -47.02 17.86 -16.41
CA ASP A 3 -46.36 17.69 -17.72
C ASP A 3 -45.04 18.47 -17.85
N GLU A 4 -44.99 19.66 -17.24
CA GLU A 4 -43.81 20.53 -17.22
C GLU A 4 -42.70 19.91 -16.35
N ASN A 5 -43.07 19.40 -15.17
CA ASN A 5 -42.17 18.64 -14.31
C ASN A 5 -41.59 17.41 -15.03
N GLN A 6 -42.43 16.66 -15.77
CA GLN A 6 -41.94 15.52 -16.56
C GLN A 6 -40.98 15.92 -17.67
N SER A 7 -41.19 17.07 -18.33
CA SER A 7 -40.25 17.59 -19.33
C SER A 7 -38.90 17.90 -18.69
N LEU A 8 -38.90 18.66 -17.59
CA LEU A 8 -37.69 19.04 -16.85
C LEU A 8 -36.92 17.80 -16.35
N GLN A 9 -37.62 16.79 -15.84
CA GLN A 9 -37.01 15.51 -15.46
C GLN A 9 -36.30 14.82 -16.63
N GLN A 10 -36.96 14.74 -17.78
CA GLN A 10 -36.38 14.08 -18.96
C GLN A 10 -35.17 14.83 -19.50
N GLU A 11 -35.24 16.16 -19.55
CA GLU A 11 -34.14 17.02 -19.97
C GLU A 11 -32.93 16.89 -19.05
N GLU A 12 -33.14 16.89 -17.73
CA GLU A 12 -32.05 16.70 -16.76
C GLU A 12 -31.41 15.32 -16.91
N LEU A 13 -32.20 14.25 -17.00
CA LEU A 13 -31.69 12.89 -17.17
C LEU A 13 -30.93 12.71 -18.50
N PHE A 14 -31.40 13.35 -19.57
CA PHE A 14 -30.71 13.35 -20.86
C PHE A 14 -29.37 14.10 -20.78
N ALA A 15 -29.32 15.23 -20.08
CA ALA A 15 -28.08 15.95 -19.85
C ALA A 15 -27.10 15.11 -19.03
N LEU A 16 -27.55 14.49 -17.92
CA LEU A 16 -26.72 13.65 -17.06
C LEU A 16 -26.14 12.44 -17.82
N THR A 17 -26.94 11.75 -18.60
CA THR A 17 -26.48 10.61 -19.41
C THR A 17 -25.49 11.03 -20.50
N SER A 18 -25.65 12.23 -21.07
CA SER A 18 -24.73 12.79 -22.06
C SER A 18 -23.39 13.20 -21.43
N ILE A 19 -23.40 13.75 -20.20
CA ILE A 19 -22.21 14.24 -19.51
C ILE A 19 -21.40 13.07 -18.92
N PHE A 20 -22.06 12.13 -18.25
CA PHE A 20 -21.40 11.07 -17.48
C PHE A 20 -21.35 9.72 -18.21
N GLY A 21 -21.98 9.62 -19.38
CA GLY A 21 -22.08 8.38 -20.14
C GLY A 21 -23.19 7.45 -19.65
N THR A 22 -23.70 6.63 -20.56
CA THR A 22 -24.83 5.71 -20.31
C THR A 22 -24.51 4.61 -19.30
N ASP A 23 -23.23 4.23 -19.16
CA ASP A 23 -22.82 3.20 -18.21
C ASP A 23 -22.84 3.68 -16.76
N SER A 24 -22.73 4.99 -16.55
CA SER A 24 -22.72 5.63 -15.24
C SER A 24 -24.12 5.79 -14.67
N PHE A 25 -25.17 5.87 -15.51
CA PHE A 25 -26.53 6.17 -15.08
C PHE A 25 -27.52 5.12 -15.64
N LYS A 26 -28.00 4.22 -14.77
CA LYS A 26 -28.86 3.08 -15.13
C LYS A 26 -30.25 3.23 -14.53
N VAL A 27 -31.28 3.02 -15.34
CA VAL A 27 -32.67 2.97 -14.86
C VAL A 27 -32.93 1.60 -14.26
N ASN A 28 -33.38 1.56 -13.01
CA ASN A 28 -33.80 0.32 -12.37
C ASN A 28 -35.31 0.19 -12.56
N ASN A 29 -35.71 -0.50 -13.63
CA ASN A 29 -37.10 -0.87 -13.86
C ASN A 29 -37.45 -2.06 -12.96
N ILE A 30 -37.82 -1.79 -11.72
CA ILE A 30 -38.39 -2.80 -10.82
C ILE A 30 -39.91 -2.66 -10.90
N ASP A 31 -40.53 -3.57 -11.64
CA ASP A 31 -41.96 -3.85 -11.80
C ASP A 31 -42.91 -2.74 -12.32
N GLU A 32 -43.80 -3.13 -13.23
CA GLU A 32 -44.83 -2.31 -13.89
C GLU A 32 -45.91 -1.75 -12.93
N LEU A 33 -45.72 -1.85 -11.61
CA LEU A 33 -46.74 -1.64 -10.59
C LEU A 33 -46.44 -0.54 -9.56
N GLU A 34 -45.28 0.14 -9.58
CA GLU A 34 -44.97 1.18 -8.58
C GLU A 34 -44.71 2.57 -9.14
N GLU A 35 -45.13 3.57 -8.36
CA GLU A 35 -45.27 4.98 -8.72
C GLU A 35 -43.95 5.78 -8.79
N PHE A 36 -42.79 5.12 -8.66
CA PHE A 36 -41.49 5.77 -8.48
C PHE A 36 -40.43 5.19 -9.43
N LYS A 37 -39.80 6.06 -10.24
CA LYS A 37 -38.63 5.67 -11.04
C LYS A 37 -37.39 5.75 -10.17
N SER A 38 -36.59 4.69 -10.16
CA SER A 38 -35.31 4.66 -9.46
C SER A 38 -34.14 4.54 -10.43
N TYR A 39 -33.03 5.20 -10.09
CA TYR A 39 -31.87 5.32 -10.96
C TYR A 39 -30.60 5.04 -10.17
N SER A 40 -29.77 4.13 -10.68
CA SER A 40 -28.45 3.84 -10.15
C SER A 40 -27.41 4.71 -10.86
N PHE A 41 -26.65 5.49 -10.11
CA PHE A 41 -25.58 6.33 -10.62
C PHE A 41 -24.21 5.98 -10.01
N LYS A 42 -23.20 5.71 -10.84
CA LYS A 42 -21.82 5.50 -10.42
C LYS A 42 -21.00 6.77 -10.70
N LEU A 43 -20.64 7.47 -9.64
CA LEU A 43 -19.77 8.65 -9.67
C LEU A 43 -18.31 8.22 -9.52
N SER A 44 -17.55 8.24 -10.61
CA SER A 44 -16.10 8.02 -10.59
C SER A 44 -15.35 9.32 -10.27
N LEU A 45 -14.38 9.25 -9.36
CA LEU A 45 -13.55 10.36 -8.89
C LEU A 45 -12.07 10.20 -9.34
N GLU A 46 -11.83 9.44 -10.40
CA GLU A 46 -10.47 9.24 -10.92
C GLU A 46 -10.00 10.48 -11.67
N ASN A 47 -8.90 11.07 -11.21
CA ASN A 47 -8.18 12.09 -11.97
C ASN A 47 -7.23 11.36 -12.95
N GLU A 48 -7.20 11.77 -14.22
CA GLU A 48 -6.26 11.23 -15.24
C GLU A 48 -4.77 11.43 -14.87
N SER A 49 -4.46 12.12 -13.75
CA SER A 49 -3.11 12.51 -13.33
C SER A 49 -2.59 11.83 -12.06
N THR A 50 -3.35 10.93 -11.40
CA THR A 50 -2.95 10.32 -10.12
C THR A 50 -2.93 8.78 -10.15
N SER A 51 -2.33 8.20 -11.19
CA SER A 51 -2.13 6.75 -11.33
C SER A 51 -0.90 6.20 -10.60
N THR A 52 -0.52 6.74 -9.44
CA THR A 52 0.73 6.33 -8.72
C THR A 52 0.58 5.90 -7.26
N PHE A 53 -0.63 5.93 -6.68
CA PHE A 53 -0.85 5.43 -5.32
C PHE A 53 -2.05 4.47 -5.24
N GLN A 54 -1.83 3.21 -5.63
CA GLN A 54 -2.78 2.12 -5.41
C GLN A 54 -2.58 1.50 -4.03
N SER A 55 -3.24 2.10 -3.02
CA SER A 55 -3.62 1.41 -1.78
C SER A 55 -5.02 1.85 -1.39
N SER A 56 -5.98 1.64 -2.28
CA SER A 56 -7.38 1.96 -2.05
C SER A 56 -8.12 0.71 -1.55
N ARG A 57 -8.97 0.86 -0.53
CA ARG A 57 -9.79 -0.24 0.01
C ARG A 57 -10.95 -0.61 -0.93
N SER A 58 -11.37 0.34 -1.75
CA SER A 58 -12.34 0.19 -2.82
C SER A 58 -11.92 1.09 -4.00
N GLU A 59 -12.63 1.01 -5.12
CA GLU A 59 -12.50 2.00 -6.19
C GLU A 59 -12.77 3.43 -5.65
N ASN A 60 -12.16 4.44 -6.27
CA ASN A 60 -12.44 5.86 -6.01
C ASN A 60 -13.75 6.26 -6.68
N SER A 61 -14.82 5.53 -6.37
CA SER A 61 -16.14 5.77 -6.90
C SER A 61 -17.22 5.62 -5.84
N LEU A 62 -18.31 6.37 -6.02
CA LEU A 62 -19.52 6.26 -5.23
C LEU A 62 -20.65 5.69 -6.09
N THR A 63 -21.42 4.76 -5.56
CA THR A 63 -22.67 4.32 -6.16
C THR A 63 -23.84 4.91 -5.37
N LEU A 64 -24.75 5.54 -6.10
CA LEU A 64 -25.90 6.28 -5.61
C LEU A 64 -27.17 5.67 -6.22
N GLN A 65 -28.23 5.61 -5.42
CA GLN A 65 -29.56 5.22 -5.86
C GLN A 65 -30.49 6.42 -5.68
N PHE A 66 -31.01 6.99 -6.76
CA PHE A 66 -31.97 8.09 -6.72
C PHE A 66 -33.40 7.58 -6.89
N TYR A 67 -34.34 8.25 -6.25
CA TYR A 67 -35.78 8.04 -6.40
C TYR A 67 -36.43 9.40 -6.67
N LEU A 68 -37.02 9.54 -7.86
CA LEU A 68 -37.66 10.78 -8.28
C LEU A 68 -39.18 10.66 -8.06
N PRO A 69 -39.80 11.51 -7.20
CA PRO A 69 -41.24 11.54 -7.09
C PRO A 69 -41.88 12.08 -8.38
N LYS A 70 -43.15 11.74 -8.62
CA LYS A 70 -43.87 12.12 -9.85
C LYS A 70 -43.91 13.63 -10.09
N ASP A 71 -43.90 14.40 -9.03
CA ASP A 71 -43.98 15.86 -9.01
C ASP A 71 -42.61 16.55 -8.86
N TYR A 72 -41.48 15.84 -8.88
CA TYR A 72 -40.15 16.47 -9.01
C TYR A 72 -40.06 17.28 -10.32
N PRO A 73 -39.51 18.51 -10.37
CA PRO A 73 -38.78 19.24 -9.35
C PRO A 73 -39.59 20.03 -8.30
N THR A 74 -40.91 19.95 -8.30
CA THR A 74 -41.71 20.61 -7.24
C THR A 74 -41.43 19.98 -5.87
N SER A 75 -41.39 18.66 -5.78
CA SER A 75 -40.96 17.93 -4.57
C SER A 75 -39.54 17.42 -4.69
N GLN A 76 -38.76 17.49 -3.62
CA GLN A 76 -37.36 17.07 -3.60
C GLN A 76 -37.22 15.57 -3.93
N PRO A 77 -36.23 15.16 -4.75
CA PRO A 77 -35.95 13.74 -4.94
C PRO A 77 -35.29 13.15 -3.69
N THR A 78 -35.30 11.83 -3.55
CA THR A 78 -34.55 11.15 -2.47
C THR A 78 -33.41 10.33 -3.06
N TYR A 79 -32.38 10.07 -2.24
CA TYR A 79 -31.23 9.30 -2.67
C TYR A 79 -30.69 8.42 -1.54
N GLU A 80 -29.94 7.38 -1.92
CA GLU A 80 -29.19 6.53 -1.02
C GLU A 80 -27.77 6.31 -1.56
N ILE A 81 -26.76 6.48 -0.71
CA ILE A 81 -25.37 6.12 -1.03
C ILE A 81 -25.16 4.66 -0.64
N THR A 82 -25.03 3.76 -1.61
CA THR A 82 -24.87 2.31 -1.37
C THR A 82 -23.43 1.93 -1.07
N SER A 83 -22.46 2.73 -1.50
CA SER A 83 -21.04 2.54 -1.19
C SER A 83 -20.75 2.67 0.31
N LEU A 84 -20.06 1.69 0.88
CA LEU A 84 -19.51 1.75 2.25
C LEU A 84 -18.19 2.53 2.32
N TYR A 85 -17.45 2.54 1.21
CA TYR A 85 -16.15 3.19 1.06
C TYR A 85 -16.06 3.87 -0.31
N CYS A 86 -15.27 4.93 -0.37
CA CYS A 86 -14.79 5.56 -1.59
C CYS A 86 -13.27 5.71 -1.46
N GLY A 87 -12.52 4.90 -2.19
CA GLY A 87 -11.07 4.79 -1.98
C GLY A 87 -10.71 4.27 -0.59
N THR A 88 -10.07 5.11 0.22
CA THR A 88 -9.75 4.82 1.64
C THR A 88 -10.72 5.50 2.62
N LEU A 89 -11.58 6.38 2.12
CA LEU A 89 -12.55 7.12 2.93
C LEU A 89 -13.77 6.25 3.23
N LYS A 90 -14.11 6.10 4.51
CA LYS A 90 -15.32 5.42 4.95
C LYS A 90 -16.53 6.36 4.85
N ILE A 91 -17.62 5.88 4.28
CA ILE A 91 -18.88 6.64 4.18
C ILE A 91 -19.69 6.43 5.47
N ASP A 92 -19.28 7.13 6.53
CA ASP A 92 -19.95 7.07 7.84
C ASP A 92 -21.19 7.97 7.91
N ASN A 93 -21.92 7.87 9.03
CA ASN A 93 -23.16 8.65 9.24
C ASN A 93 -22.91 10.16 9.27
N LYS A 94 -21.72 10.61 9.69
CA LYS A 94 -21.40 12.03 9.74
C LYS A 94 -21.27 12.59 8.33
N LEU A 95 -20.53 11.90 7.46
CA LEU A 95 -20.37 12.28 6.07
C LEU A 95 -21.72 12.28 5.34
N ARG A 96 -22.55 11.24 5.59
CA ARG A 96 -23.91 11.14 5.05
C ARG A 96 -24.77 12.34 5.44
N ASN A 97 -24.70 12.78 6.71
CA ASN A 97 -25.44 13.94 7.19
C ASN A 97 -24.96 15.26 6.56
N GLU A 98 -23.66 15.43 6.33
CA GLU A 98 -23.12 16.63 5.64
C GLU A 98 -23.61 16.70 4.19
N ILE A 99 -23.60 15.57 3.49
CA ILE A 99 -24.10 15.46 2.11
C ILE A 99 -25.61 15.76 2.05
N ASP A 100 -26.39 15.16 2.95
CA ASP A 100 -27.85 15.35 3.01
C ASP A 100 -28.24 16.79 3.33
N LYS A 101 -27.52 17.43 4.26
CA LYS A 101 -27.70 18.85 4.55
C LYS A 101 -27.51 19.70 3.30
N ARG A 102 -26.42 19.49 2.55
CA ARG A 102 -26.14 20.32 1.38
C ARG A 102 -27.12 20.05 0.23
N PHE A 103 -27.58 18.81 0.07
CA PHE A 103 -28.63 18.48 -0.88
C PHE A 103 -29.93 19.25 -0.61
N LYS A 104 -30.34 19.34 0.66
CA LYS A 104 -31.50 20.14 1.09
C LYS A 104 -31.32 21.62 0.86
N GLU A 105 -30.12 22.15 1.00
CA GLU A 105 -29.82 23.56 0.76
C GLU A 105 -29.74 23.92 -0.74
N LEU A 106 -29.35 22.97 -1.59
CA LEU A 106 -29.31 23.17 -3.06
C LEU A 106 -30.70 23.09 -3.69
N PHE A 107 -31.60 22.33 -3.09
CA PHE A 107 -32.92 22.12 -3.67
C PHE A 107 -33.80 23.37 -3.56
N VAL A 108 -34.30 23.82 -4.70
CA VAL A 108 -35.31 24.87 -4.82
C VAL A 108 -36.56 24.24 -5.46
N PRO A 109 -37.74 24.28 -4.81
CA PRO A 109 -38.96 23.75 -5.40
C PRO A 109 -39.26 24.37 -6.77
N GLY A 110 -39.36 23.52 -7.79
CA GLY A 110 -39.55 23.92 -9.18
C GLY A 110 -38.30 23.84 -10.05
N ASP A 111 -37.11 23.72 -9.46
CA ASP A 111 -35.84 23.61 -10.18
C ASP A 111 -35.22 22.21 -10.07
N VAL A 112 -34.62 21.76 -11.18
CA VAL A 112 -33.84 20.53 -11.23
C VAL A 112 -32.52 20.69 -10.45
N VAL A 113 -31.98 19.62 -9.85
CA VAL A 113 -30.93 19.72 -8.82
C VAL A 113 -29.86 18.63 -8.90
N LEU A 114 -30.11 17.52 -9.61
CA LEU A 114 -29.24 16.36 -9.62
C LEU A 114 -27.87 16.70 -10.19
N PHE A 115 -27.78 17.45 -11.30
CA PHE A 115 -26.48 17.81 -11.89
C PHE A 115 -25.65 18.67 -10.94
N GLU A 116 -26.22 19.75 -10.44
CA GLU A 116 -25.52 20.65 -9.52
C GLU A 116 -25.11 19.91 -8.24
N TRP A 117 -25.97 19.05 -7.73
CA TRP A 117 -25.65 18.24 -6.57
C TRP A 117 -24.57 17.18 -6.83
N ILE A 118 -24.57 16.52 -7.99
CA ILE A 118 -23.54 15.54 -8.38
C ILE A 118 -22.18 16.22 -8.49
N GLU A 119 -22.12 17.41 -9.08
CA GLU A 119 -20.86 18.17 -9.19
C GLU A 119 -20.39 18.68 -7.83
N PHE A 120 -21.30 19.18 -6.99
CA PHE A 120 -20.98 19.46 -5.59
C PHE A 120 -20.45 18.21 -4.88
N LEU A 121 -21.11 17.06 -5.04
CA LEU A 121 -20.72 15.82 -4.37
C LEU A 121 -19.34 15.34 -4.86
N ARG A 122 -19.06 15.45 -6.16
CA ARG A 122 -17.75 15.17 -6.76
C ARG A 122 -16.66 16.01 -6.09
N GLU A 123 -16.84 17.33 -6.11
CA GLU A 123 -15.87 18.27 -5.55
C GLU A 123 -15.70 18.05 -4.03
N PHE A 124 -16.80 17.92 -3.31
CA PHE A 124 -16.80 17.67 -1.86
C PHE A 124 -16.05 16.39 -1.51
N MET A 125 -16.31 15.28 -2.21
CA MET A 125 -15.65 14.01 -1.95
C MET A 125 -14.17 14.05 -2.31
N GLN A 126 -13.81 14.73 -3.39
CA GLN A 126 -12.41 14.95 -3.76
C GLN A 126 -11.69 15.79 -2.69
N GLN A 127 -12.29 16.89 -2.24
CA GLN A 127 -11.76 17.70 -1.14
C GLN A 127 -11.62 16.89 0.16
N LYS A 128 -12.55 15.99 0.49
CA LYS A 128 -12.44 15.13 1.69
C LYS A 128 -11.29 14.12 1.56
N LEU A 129 -11.11 13.53 0.38
CA LEU A 129 -9.99 12.64 0.08
C LEU A 129 -8.65 13.38 0.17
N GLU A 130 -8.56 14.57 -0.43
CA GLU A 130 -7.40 15.46 -0.36
C GLU A 130 -7.13 15.91 1.07
N GLN A 131 -8.14 16.33 1.85
CA GLN A 131 -7.97 16.68 3.26
C GLN A 131 -7.54 15.50 4.13
N GLN A 132 -7.96 14.27 3.81
CA GLN A 132 -7.51 13.09 4.54
C GLN A 132 -6.04 12.81 4.21
N LEU A 133 -5.63 13.02 2.96
CA LEU A 133 -4.25 12.96 2.52
C LEU A 133 -3.42 14.08 3.16
N ASP A 134 -3.88 15.33 3.15
CA ASP A 134 -3.25 16.48 3.79
C ASP A 134 -3.19 16.33 5.29
N LYS A 135 -4.19 15.76 5.97
CA LYS A 135 -4.11 15.46 7.41
C LYS A 135 -3.16 14.32 7.70
N LYS A 136 -2.99 13.38 6.78
CA LYS A 136 -1.98 12.33 6.89
C LYS A 136 -0.60 12.95 6.72
N ILE A 137 -0.40 13.75 5.68
CA ILE A 137 0.82 14.52 5.41
C ILE A 137 1.11 15.52 6.54
N GLN A 138 0.13 16.24 7.07
CA GLN A 138 0.31 17.17 8.18
C GLN A 138 0.55 16.47 9.51
N ARG A 139 0.01 15.26 9.73
CA ARG A 139 0.43 14.45 10.89
C ARG A 139 1.88 14.02 10.72
N GLU A 140 2.26 13.59 9.52
CA GLU A 140 3.63 13.22 9.18
C GLU A 140 4.59 14.44 9.33
N ILE A 141 4.23 15.62 8.81
CA ILE A 141 4.98 16.89 8.94
C ILE A 141 4.96 17.41 10.38
N LYS A 142 3.86 17.27 11.12
CA LYS A 142 3.79 17.70 12.53
C LYS A 142 4.61 16.78 13.43
N GLU A 143 4.61 15.48 13.16
CA GLU A 143 5.57 14.55 13.73
C GLU A 143 7.00 14.96 13.34
N GLU A 144 7.26 15.38 12.10
CA GLU A 144 8.55 15.89 11.64
C GLU A 144 8.97 17.23 12.30
N LEU A 145 8.03 18.15 12.54
CA LEU A 145 8.25 19.44 13.21
C LEU A 145 8.37 19.32 14.74
N ILE A 146 7.63 18.39 15.36
CA ILE A 146 7.84 18.00 16.78
C ILE A 146 9.24 17.40 16.91
N VAL A 147 9.66 16.61 15.92
CA VAL A 147 11.01 16.08 15.82
C VAL A 147 12.06 17.19 15.64
N ASP A 148 11.80 18.24 14.84
CA ASP A 148 12.69 19.39 14.68
C ASP A 148 12.72 20.30 15.93
N TYR A 149 11.60 20.53 16.62
CA TYR A 149 11.55 21.30 17.88
C TYR A 149 12.23 20.54 19.03
N LYS A 150 12.16 19.20 19.03
CA LYS A 150 12.99 18.35 19.91
C LYS A 150 14.48 18.41 19.55
N ILE A 151 14.85 18.45 18.26
CA ILE A 151 16.26 18.61 17.83
C ILE A 151 16.87 19.91 18.38
N ILE A 152 16.11 21.01 18.40
CA ILE A 152 16.60 22.32 18.88
C ILE A 152 16.73 22.34 20.42
N THR A 153 15.93 21.55 21.14
CA THR A 153 15.90 21.56 22.62
C THR A 153 16.74 20.43 23.25
N GLU A 154 17.01 19.34 22.54
CA GLU A 154 17.79 18.19 23.02
C GLU A 154 19.30 18.29 22.71
N GLU A 155 19.81 19.44 22.25
CA GLU A 155 21.26 19.72 22.15
C GLU A 155 21.92 20.05 23.51
N TYR A 156 21.18 19.97 24.63
CA TYR A 156 21.71 19.98 26.01
C TYR A 156 20.93 18.97 26.85
N ASP A 157 21.42 17.74 26.96
CA ASP A 157 21.94 17.14 28.21
C ASP A 157 22.16 15.63 28.01
N GLU A 158 23.42 15.19 28.13
CA GLU A 158 23.77 13.77 28.17
C GLU A 158 23.49 13.22 29.59
N GLN A 159 22.38 12.48 29.78
CA GLN A 159 22.27 11.26 30.60
C GLN A 159 20.81 10.88 30.90
N LYS A 160 20.59 9.55 31.01
CA LYS A 160 19.39 8.80 31.45
C LYS A 160 18.26 8.60 30.44
N PHE A 161 18.03 7.34 30.04
CA PHE A 161 17.06 6.45 30.72
C PHE A 161 17.30 4.96 30.30
N LEU A 162 17.64 4.12 31.29
CA LEU A 162 17.32 2.68 31.37
C LEU A 162 15.84 2.60 31.86
N ASP A 163 14.97 1.63 31.60
CA ASP A 163 15.02 0.21 31.26
C ASP A 163 13.57 -0.22 30.87
N GLU A 164 13.41 -1.33 30.16
CA GLU A 164 12.36 -2.38 30.32
C GLU A 164 12.25 -3.28 29.06
N SER A 165 13.05 -4.34 29.09
CA SER A 165 12.81 -5.69 28.55
C SER A 165 12.11 -5.86 27.19
N ALA A 166 12.93 -5.94 26.14
CA ALA A 166 12.97 -7.09 25.23
C ALA A 166 14.26 -7.01 24.41
N ASP A 167 15.09 -8.05 24.49
CA ASP A 167 16.31 -8.20 23.70
C ASP A 167 15.94 -8.49 22.23
N PHE A 168 15.41 -7.48 21.54
CA PHE A 168 15.15 -7.56 20.11
C PHE A 168 16.48 -7.37 19.38
N SER A 169 17.00 -8.50 18.88
CA SER A 169 18.17 -8.64 17.99
C SER A 169 18.68 -7.31 17.42
N VAL A 170 19.85 -6.90 17.89
CA VAL A 170 20.56 -5.70 17.45
C VAL A 170 20.59 -5.61 15.92
N ILE A 171 19.83 -4.67 15.37
CA ILE A 171 19.83 -4.37 13.93
C ILE A 171 21.26 -4.04 13.51
N LYS A 172 21.77 -4.78 12.53
CA LYS A 172 23.11 -4.60 11.98
C LYS A 172 23.03 -3.80 10.69
N SER A 173 23.95 -2.86 10.51
CA SER A 173 24.03 -2.02 9.31
C SER A 173 25.36 -2.28 8.59
N GLY A 174 25.34 -2.23 7.26
CA GLY A 174 26.52 -2.30 6.42
C GLY A 174 27.19 -0.94 6.24
N GLU A 175 28.33 -0.98 5.56
CA GLU A 175 29.01 0.24 5.08
C GLU A 175 28.22 0.85 3.91
N PRO A 176 28.28 2.18 3.72
CA PRO A 176 27.65 2.83 2.58
C PRO A 176 28.33 2.48 1.27
N LEU A 177 27.54 2.10 0.26
CA LEU A 177 27.98 1.95 -1.12
C LEU A 177 27.52 3.17 -1.93
N GLU A 178 28.47 3.84 -2.59
CA GLU A 178 28.18 4.99 -3.45
C GLU A 178 28.29 4.61 -4.94
N HIS A 179 27.29 4.97 -5.73
CA HIS A 179 27.32 4.81 -7.19
C HIS A 179 26.60 5.98 -7.87
N LYS A 180 27.35 6.77 -8.67
CA LYS A 180 26.86 7.95 -9.39
C LYS A 180 25.98 8.85 -8.50
N LYS A 181 26.53 9.23 -7.33
CA LYS A 181 25.88 10.05 -6.28
C LYS A 181 24.71 9.39 -5.53
N SER A 182 24.24 8.22 -5.97
CA SER A 182 23.29 7.45 -5.16
C SER A 182 24.06 6.73 -4.05
N VAL A 183 23.48 6.66 -2.86
CA VAL A 183 24.04 5.97 -1.70
C VAL A 183 23.12 4.82 -1.31
N PHE A 184 23.70 3.67 -0.98
CA PHE A 184 22.98 2.47 -0.56
C PHE A 184 23.54 1.98 0.77
N ILE A 185 22.67 1.66 1.72
CA ILE A 185 23.07 1.04 3.00
C ILE A 185 22.12 -0.13 3.25
N ALA A 186 22.69 -1.32 3.48
CA ALA A 186 21.92 -2.48 3.90
C ALA A 186 21.80 -2.54 5.43
N HIS A 187 20.67 -3.06 5.88
CA HIS A 187 20.37 -3.35 7.28
C HIS A 187 19.81 -4.77 7.37
N LEU A 188 20.16 -5.50 8.43
CA LEU A 188 19.56 -6.80 8.72
C LEU A 188 19.28 -7.00 10.20
N ALA A 189 18.30 -7.84 10.49
CA ALA A 189 18.02 -8.32 11.84
C ALA A 189 17.43 -9.73 11.77
N SER A 190 17.72 -10.54 12.77
CA SER A 190 17.07 -11.84 12.92
C SER A 190 15.60 -11.64 13.29
N VAL A 191 14.72 -12.41 12.65
CA VAL A 191 13.27 -12.37 12.87
C VAL A 191 12.67 -13.77 12.78
N HIS A 192 11.68 -14.06 13.64
CA HIS A 192 11.04 -15.37 13.78
C HIS A 192 9.52 -15.32 13.60
N ASN A 193 8.94 -14.12 13.51
CA ASN A 193 7.52 -13.91 13.25
C ASN A 193 7.29 -12.55 12.56
N VAL A 194 6.08 -12.34 12.05
CA VAL A 194 5.72 -11.11 11.32
C VAL A 194 5.72 -9.88 12.23
N GLN A 195 5.46 -10.03 13.53
CA GLN A 195 5.49 -8.91 14.46
C GLN A 195 6.90 -8.35 14.61
N GLU A 196 7.92 -9.21 14.71
CA GLU A 196 9.33 -8.82 14.72
C GLU A 196 9.75 -8.10 13.44
N VAL A 197 9.25 -8.52 12.27
CA VAL A 197 9.47 -7.80 10.99
C VAL A 197 8.96 -6.37 11.09
N GLN A 198 7.74 -6.17 11.61
CA GLN A 198 7.18 -4.82 11.79
C GLN A 198 7.96 -4.00 12.81
N ILE A 199 8.40 -4.61 13.91
CA ILE A 199 9.23 -3.94 14.92
C ILE A 199 10.56 -3.50 14.32
N VAL A 200 11.26 -4.35 13.58
CA VAL A 200 12.54 -4.01 12.93
C VAL A 200 12.34 -2.91 11.90
N ARG A 201 11.31 -3.02 11.05
CA ARG A 201 10.96 -1.98 10.07
C ARG A 201 10.70 -0.64 10.75
N ASN A 202 9.86 -0.61 11.78
CA ASN A 202 9.53 0.61 12.51
C ASN A 202 10.74 1.17 13.27
N THR A 203 11.62 0.31 13.79
CA THR A 203 12.87 0.71 14.45
C THR A 203 13.88 1.28 13.47
N LEU A 204 13.92 0.78 12.23
CA LEU A 204 14.72 1.36 11.16
C LEU A 204 14.13 2.71 10.74
N LEU A 205 12.83 2.79 10.55
CA LEU A 205 12.13 4.02 10.16
C LEU A 205 12.07 5.08 11.28
N SER A 206 12.29 4.72 12.54
CA SER A 206 12.46 5.71 13.61
C SER A 206 13.83 6.42 13.52
N LYS A 207 14.82 5.84 12.82
CA LYS A 207 16.10 6.48 12.55
C LYS A 207 15.92 7.49 11.41
N LYS A 208 15.97 8.78 11.73
CA LYS A 208 15.72 9.90 10.79
C LYS A 208 16.45 9.78 9.44
N LYS A 209 17.72 9.36 9.44
CA LYS A 209 18.49 9.20 8.19
C LYS A 209 17.84 8.18 7.25
N ILE A 210 17.42 7.05 7.79
CA ILE A 210 16.79 5.92 7.08
C ILE A 210 15.36 6.29 6.65
N ALA A 211 14.60 6.94 7.53
CA ALA A 211 13.27 7.47 7.20
C ALA A 211 13.27 8.41 5.99
N LYS A 212 14.35 9.20 5.84
CA LYS A 212 14.57 10.14 4.72
C LYS A 212 15.22 9.51 3.49
N ALA A 213 15.47 8.20 3.49
CA ALA A 213 15.92 7.52 2.28
C ALA A 213 14.86 7.65 1.19
N THR A 214 15.29 7.74 -0.07
CA THR A 214 14.38 7.77 -1.21
C THR A 214 13.57 6.47 -1.30
N HIS A 215 14.20 5.34 -0.97
CA HIS A 215 13.56 4.03 -0.92
C HIS A 215 14.16 3.19 0.21
N ASN A 216 13.33 2.50 0.98
CA ASN A 216 13.67 1.52 2.01
C ASN A 216 13.16 0.13 1.58
N ILE A 217 13.84 -0.45 0.60
CA ILE A 217 13.45 -1.72 -0.01
C ILE A 217 13.63 -2.85 0.99
N MET A 218 12.64 -3.72 1.17
CA MET A 218 12.74 -4.80 2.14
C MET A 218 12.30 -6.16 1.61
N ALA A 219 12.90 -7.20 2.17
CA ALA A 219 12.47 -8.58 2.00
C ALA A 219 12.78 -9.39 3.26
N TYR A 220 11.98 -10.40 3.57
CA TYR A 220 12.23 -11.30 4.68
C TYR A 220 11.77 -12.72 4.39
N ARG A 221 12.34 -13.68 5.12
CA ARG A 221 11.97 -15.11 5.06
C ARG A 221 12.02 -15.68 6.47
N ILE A 222 10.92 -16.25 6.94
CA ILE A 222 10.75 -16.80 8.30
C ILE A 222 10.32 -18.27 8.19
N VAL A 223 11.00 -19.14 8.91
CA VAL A 223 10.62 -20.55 9.06
C VAL A 223 9.67 -20.66 10.24
N GLN A 224 8.45 -21.12 9.97
CA GLN A 224 7.47 -21.45 11.00
C GLN A 224 7.79 -22.80 11.65
N GLU A 225 7.23 -23.05 12.83
CA GLU A 225 7.42 -24.31 13.59
C GLU A 225 7.03 -25.57 12.78
N ASN A 226 6.04 -25.44 11.88
CA ASN A 226 5.59 -26.49 10.98
C ASN A 226 6.48 -26.69 9.73
N GLY A 227 7.59 -25.96 9.63
CA GLY A 227 8.52 -26.01 8.50
C GLY A 227 8.12 -25.18 7.27
N VAL A 228 6.95 -24.54 7.28
CA VAL A 228 6.51 -23.63 6.21
C VAL A 228 7.34 -22.34 6.24
N ILE A 229 7.72 -21.82 5.08
CA ILE A 229 8.45 -20.56 4.95
C ILE A 229 7.45 -19.44 4.64
N LEU A 230 7.27 -18.52 5.59
CA LEU A 230 6.56 -17.25 5.39
C LEU A 230 7.56 -16.22 4.86
N GLN A 231 7.27 -15.63 3.71
CA GLN A 231 8.15 -14.67 3.06
C GLN A 231 7.35 -13.62 2.30
N ASP A 232 7.86 -12.39 2.28
CA ASP A 232 7.22 -11.25 1.61
C ASP A 232 8.27 -10.15 1.31
N ASN A 233 7.89 -9.15 0.51
CA ASN A 233 8.76 -8.04 0.13
C ASN A 233 8.01 -6.71 -0.08
N ASP A 234 8.73 -5.59 0.01
CA ASP A 234 8.24 -4.24 -0.30
C ASP A 234 9.29 -3.51 -1.16
N ASP A 235 8.84 -2.95 -2.27
CA ASP A 235 9.68 -2.18 -3.20
C ASP A 235 9.94 -0.75 -2.69
N ASP A 236 9.09 -0.23 -1.80
CA ASP A 236 9.07 1.17 -1.33
C ASP A 236 9.27 2.20 -2.46
N GLY A 237 8.56 2.01 -3.58
CA GLY A 237 8.64 2.88 -4.76
C GLY A 237 9.81 2.61 -5.71
N GLU A 238 10.79 1.78 -5.34
CA GLU A 238 11.86 1.31 -6.24
C GLU A 238 11.37 0.07 -7.00
N THR A 239 10.55 0.27 -8.03
CA THR A 239 9.84 -0.81 -8.76
C THR A 239 10.72 -2.04 -9.05
N ALA A 240 10.21 -3.22 -8.65
CA ALA A 240 10.79 -4.55 -8.74
C ALA A 240 12.02 -4.84 -7.85
N ALA A 241 12.47 -3.91 -7.00
CA ALA A 241 13.65 -4.12 -6.18
C ALA A 241 13.43 -5.08 -5.00
N GLY A 242 12.30 -5.00 -4.31
CA GLY A 242 11.92 -5.87 -3.20
C GLY A 242 11.77 -7.32 -3.65
N SER A 243 11.09 -7.55 -4.78
CA SER A 243 10.95 -8.91 -5.33
C SER A 243 12.30 -9.54 -5.72
N ARG A 244 13.24 -8.74 -6.25
CA ARG A 244 14.62 -9.17 -6.56
C ARG A 244 15.46 -9.42 -5.31
N LEU A 245 15.29 -8.58 -4.28
CA LEU A 245 15.93 -8.77 -2.98
C LEU A 245 15.42 -10.05 -2.30
N LEU A 246 14.13 -10.34 -2.36
CA LEU A 246 13.57 -11.61 -1.89
C LEU A 246 14.13 -12.80 -2.68
N HIS A 247 14.22 -12.69 -4.00
CA HIS A 247 14.82 -13.72 -4.84
C HIS A 247 16.29 -13.99 -4.49
N LEU A 248 17.07 -12.94 -4.16
CA LEU A 248 18.43 -13.09 -3.64
C LEU A 248 18.45 -13.93 -2.36
N LEU A 249 17.58 -13.65 -1.38
CA LEU A 249 17.49 -14.43 -0.14
C LEU A 249 17.14 -15.91 -0.41
N GLN A 250 16.29 -16.16 -1.41
CA GLN A 250 15.93 -17.52 -1.84
C GLN A 250 17.13 -18.28 -2.41
N ILE A 251 17.85 -17.68 -3.37
CA ILE A 251 19.03 -18.30 -4.00
C ILE A 251 20.12 -18.57 -2.97
N LEU A 252 20.32 -17.65 -2.01
CA LEU A 252 21.32 -17.81 -0.95
C LEU A 252 20.88 -18.77 0.16
N GLY A 253 19.64 -19.28 0.12
CA GLY A 253 19.12 -20.18 1.16
C GLY A 253 18.92 -19.53 2.53
N VAL A 254 18.96 -18.19 2.61
CA VAL A 254 18.92 -17.40 3.84
C VAL A 254 17.51 -17.36 4.43
N LYS A 255 17.39 -17.57 5.74
CA LYS A 255 16.12 -17.70 6.49
C LYS A 255 16.22 -17.03 7.86
N ASN A 256 15.07 -16.78 8.49
CA ASN A 256 14.88 -16.13 9.79
C ASN A 256 15.55 -14.75 9.89
N VAL A 257 15.43 -13.96 8.82
CA VAL A 257 16.04 -12.64 8.70
C VAL A 257 15.17 -11.72 7.86
N ILE A 258 15.14 -10.45 8.24
CA ILE A 258 14.69 -9.33 7.42
C ILE A 258 15.93 -8.57 6.93
N VAL A 259 15.92 -8.21 5.66
CA VAL A 259 16.90 -7.31 5.05
C VAL A 259 16.19 -6.08 4.54
N VAL A 260 16.70 -4.91 4.87
CA VAL A 260 16.25 -3.61 4.36
C VAL A 260 17.42 -2.91 3.70
N VAL A 261 17.27 -2.46 2.46
CA VAL A 261 18.28 -1.66 1.75
C VAL A 261 17.72 -0.27 1.55
N SER A 262 18.33 0.70 2.26
CA SER A 262 18.01 2.11 2.14
C SER A 262 18.81 2.72 1.02
N ARG A 263 18.14 3.42 0.10
CA ARG A 263 18.71 4.11 -1.04
C ARG A 263 18.42 5.61 -0.93
N TRP A 264 19.45 6.45 -1.04
CA TRP A 264 19.32 7.89 -1.24
C TRP A 264 19.66 8.22 -2.70
N TYR A 265 18.70 8.79 -3.44
CA TYR A 265 18.86 9.10 -4.85
C TYR A 265 19.76 10.32 -5.07
N GLY A 266 20.79 10.14 -5.89
CA GLY A 266 21.80 11.17 -6.16
C GLY A 266 21.51 12.12 -7.32
N GLY A 267 20.29 12.10 -7.89
CA GLY A 267 19.95 12.94 -9.05
C GLY A 267 20.24 12.29 -10.42
N ILE A 268 20.86 11.10 -10.47
CA ILE A 268 21.21 10.39 -11.71
C ILE A 268 20.47 9.05 -11.78
N LYS A 269 19.67 8.83 -12.84
CA LYS A 269 19.01 7.55 -13.08
C LYS A 269 20.05 6.46 -13.39
N LEU A 270 20.10 5.43 -12.54
CA LEU A 270 21.03 4.31 -12.68
C LEU A 270 20.52 3.22 -13.64
N GLY A 271 19.22 3.20 -13.96
CA GLY A 271 18.63 2.14 -14.77
C GLY A 271 18.80 0.77 -14.09
N PRO A 272 19.08 -0.31 -14.85
CA PRO A 272 19.26 -1.65 -14.27
C PRO A 272 20.38 -1.80 -13.24
N ASP A 273 21.40 -0.92 -13.26
CA ASP A 273 22.57 -1.03 -12.36
C ASP A 273 22.18 -0.92 -10.88
N ARG A 274 21.12 -0.16 -10.56
CA ARG A 274 20.63 -0.01 -9.18
C ARG A 274 20.33 -1.35 -8.50
N PHE A 275 19.85 -2.34 -9.26
CA PHE A 275 19.52 -3.65 -8.73
C PHE A 275 20.77 -4.45 -8.35
N LYS A 276 21.88 -4.23 -9.07
CA LYS A 276 23.18 -4.83 -8.74
C LYS A 276 23.69 -4.27 -7.42
N ASP A 277 23.60 -2.95 -7.24
CA ASP A 277 24.05 -2.27 -6.03
C ASP A 277 23.24 -2.68 -4.79
N ILE A 278 21.91 -2.75 -4.92
CA ILE A 278 21.01 -3.23 -3.86
C ILE A 278 21.37 -4.66 -3.43
N ASN A 279 21.53 -5.55 -4.40
CA ASN A 279 21.86 -6.95 -4.13
C ASN A 279 23.26 -7.13 -3.54
N ASN A 280 24.23 -6.33 -3.97
CA ASN A 280 25.60 -6.38 -3.45
C ASN A 280 25.63 -5.93 -1.99
N CYS A 281 25.02 -4.79 -1.64
CA CYS A 281 24.96 -4.32 -0.25
C CYS A 281 24.32 -5.35 0.68
N ALA A 282 23.21 -5.95 0.25
CA ALA A 282 22.52 -6.99 1.00
C ALA A 282 23.39 -8.24 1.18
N ARG A 283 24.02 -8.73 0.10
CA ARG A 283 24.87 -9.92 0.11
C ARG A 283 26.09 -9.72 1.03
N ASP A 284 26.79 -8.59 0.89
CA ASP A 284 28.00 -8.30 1.66
C ASP A 284 27.70 -8.28 3.16
N LEU A 285 26.55 -7.70 3.54
CA LEU A 285 26.13 -7.68 4.94
C LEU A 285 25.74 -9.07 5.45
N LEU A 286 25.01 -9.84 4.65
CA LEU A 286 24.62 -11.21 5.00
C LEU A 286 25.85 -12.12 5.16
N ASP A 287 26.85 -11.99 4.29
CA ASP A 287 28.12 -12.72 4.40
C ASP A 287 28.90 -12.32 5.66
N LYS A 288 29.03 -11.01 5.91
CA LYS A 288 29.70 -10.45 7.10
C LYS A 288 29.12 -10.98 8.41
N TYR A 289 27.82 -11.23 8.46
CA TYR A 289 27.13 -11.77 9.65
C TYR A 289 26.84 -13.28 9.57
N GLY A 290 27.45 -14.00 8.62
CA GLY A 290 27.44 -15.46 8.57
C GLY A 290 26.13 -16.11 8.13
N TYR A 291 25.24 -15.38 7.46
CA TYR A 291 23.99 -15.92 6.91
C TYR A 291 24.21 -16.73 5.64
N ILE A 292 25.31 -16.49 4.93
CA ILE A 292 25.69 -17.21 3.71
C ILE A 292 26.66 -18.31 4.09
N GLN A 293 26.25 -19.56 3.92
CA GLN A 293 27.17 -20.68 4.11
C GLN A 293 28.05 -20.82 2.89
N ASN A 294 29.32 -20.43 3.03
CA ASN A 294 30.33 -20.71 2.03
C ASN A 294 30.55 -22.23 1.95
N SER A 295 30.08 -22.84 0.86
CA SER A 295 30.35 -24.23 0.49
C SER A 295 31.83 -24.49 0.13
N SER A 296 32.74 -23.60 0.51
CA SER A 296 34.19 -23.69 0.27
C SER A 296 35.00 -24.17 1.49
N ASN A 297 34.35 -24.81 2.47
CA ASN A 297 35.03 -25.67 3.47
C ASN A 297 34.47 -27.10 3.41
N ILE A 298 34.54 -27.73 2.22
CA ILE A 298 34.69 -29.19 2.18
C ILE A 298 36.15 -29.45 2.56
N ASN A 299 36.36 -29.80 3.83
CA ASN A 299 37.62 -30.38 4.30
C ASN A 299 37.99 -31.57 3.39
N PRO A 300 39.19 -31.63 2.80
CA PRO A 300 39.71 -32.83 2.16
C PRO A 300 40.21 -33.77 3.27
N SER A 301 39.31 -34.39 4.02
CA SER A 301 39.68 -35.37 5.04
C SER A 301 38.64 -36.49 5.18
N ALA A 302 38.31 -37.13 4.06
CA ALA A 302 37.71 -38.46 4.06
C ALA A 302 37.95 -39.18 2.71
N SER A 303 39.21 -39.31 2.29
CA SER A 303 39.58 -40.19 1.17
C SER A 303 40.93 -40.86 1.38
N MET A 304 41.16 -41.44 2.56
CA MET A 304 42.07 -42.57 2.67
C MET A 304 41.53 -43.58 3.68
N LEU A 305 41.60 -44.85 3.27
CA LEU A 305 41.39 -46.09 4.03
C LEU A 305 39.94 -46.62 4.11
N SER A 306 39.53 -47.36 3.08
CA SER A 306 39.15 -48.79 3.23
C SER A 306 38.75 -49.42 1.90
N ASN A 307 39.72 -49.59 0.99
CA ASN A 307 39.61 -50.64 -0.03
C ASN A 307 40.26 -51.91 0.53
N ASN A 308 39.52 -52.61 1.40
CA ASN A 308 39.84 -53.99 1.74
C ASN A 308 38.96 -54.93 0.92
N LYS A 309 39.64 -55.66 0.05
CA LYS A 309 39.18 -56.87 -0.63
C LYS A 309 38.40 -57.78 0.32
N SER A 310 37.25 -58.25 -0.14
CA SER A 310 36.83 -59.63 0.14
C SER A 310 36.22 -60.24 -1.13
N GLU A 311 36.97 -61.15 -1.72
CA GLU A 311 36.44 -62.18 -2.61
C GLU A 311 35.45 -63.06 -1.84
N ARG A 312 34.32 -63.41 -2.46
CA ARG A 312 33.81 -64.80 -2.50
C ARG A 312 32.63 -64.96 -3.48
N THR A 313 32.96 -65.60 -4.60
CA THR A 313 32.27 -66.74 -5.24
C THR A 313 30.77 -66.71 -5.59
N LYS A 314 30.54 -66.70 -6.91
CA LYS A 314 29.66 -67.57 -7.74
C LYS A 314 28.41 -68.21 -7.08
N LYS A 315 27.24 -67.99 -7.71
CA LYS A 315 26.42 -69.08 -8.30
C LYS A 315 25.27 -68.58 -9.21
N ASP A 316 25.31 -69.09 -10.43
CA ASP A 316 24.26 -69.42 -11.41
C ASP A 316 22.77 -69.11 -11.13
N LYS A 317 22.08 -68.60 -12.17
CA LYS A 317 21.07 -69.33 -12.99
C LYS A 317 20.43 -68.35 -14.01
N LYS A 318 20.61 -68.59 -15.33
CA LYS A 318 19.60 -69.11 -16.28
C LYS A 318 18.26 -68.38 -16.17
N LYS A 319 17.81 -67.66 -17.20
CA LYS A 319 17.39 -68.23 -18.49
C LYS A 319 17.33 -67.15 -19.57
#